data_AF-A0A9K3NZW2-F1
#
_entry.id   AF-A0A9K3NZW2-F1
#
_cell.length_a   1.000
_cell.length_b   1.000
_cell.length_c   1.000
_cell.angle_alpha   90.00
_cell.angle_beta   90.00
_cell.angle_gamma   90.00
#
_symmetry.space_group_name_H-M   'P 1'
#
loop_
_entity.id
_entity.type
_entity.pdbx_description
1 polymer ?
#
loop_
_entity_poly.entity_id
_entity_poly.type
_entity_poly.pdbx_seq_one_letter_code
_entity_poly.pdbx_strand_id
1 'polypeptide(L)'
;MSPFCGMSGYVKQSTNSSNSNNNIHVSKHYAYFSGEPRWGRSAHMTLTYAFSGNHMIDYLSSDEVRDAFQWSFSRWPAVIPVNFTESDCNALRFQTSYI
;
A
#
# COMPACT_ATOMS: atom_id res chain seq x y z
N MET A 1 23.75 11.05 3.86
CA MET A 1 22.77 10.43 2.95
C MET A 1 21.38 10.71 3.50
N SER A 2 20.42 11.03 2.63
CA SER A 2 19.03 11.30 3.05
C SER A 2 18.20 10.02 3.06
N PRO A 3 17.19 9.90 3.92
CA PRO A 3 16.23 8.79 3.83
C PRO A 3 15.40 8.93 2.55
N PHE A 4 15.12 7.79 1.88
CA PHE A 4 14.30 7.71 0.67
C PHE A 4 13.18 6.67 0.85
N CYS A 5 12.14 6.75 0.02
CA CYS A 5 11.12 5.71 -0.03
C CYS A 5 11.74 4.35 -0.39
N GLY A 6 11.36 3.29 0.34
CA GLY A 6 11.85 1.92 0.10
C GLY A 6 11.28 1.24 -1.15
N MET A 7 10.34 1.87 -1.85
CA MET A 7 9.80 1.38 -3.10
C MET A 7 10.86 1.49 -4.20
N SER A 8 11.03 0.42 -4.97
CA SER A 8 11.94 0.42 -6.11
C SER A 8 11.47 1.44 -7.16
N GLY A 9 12.34 2.39 -7.51
CA GLY A 9 12.09 3.35 -8.59
C GLY A 9 12.14 2.76 -10.00
N TYR A 10 12.51 1.48 -10.14
CA TYR A 10 12.56 0.77 -11.41
C TYR A 10 11.39 -0.21 -11.51
N VAL A 11 10.48 0.05 -12.45
CA VAL A 11 9.47 -0.93 -12.84
C VAL A 11 10.18 -2.07 -13.55
N LYS A 12 10.11 -3.29 -13.00
CA LYS A 12 10.58 -4.48 -13.73
C LYS A 12 9.64 -4.70 -14.92
N GLN A 13 10.01 -4.22 -16.10
CA GLN A 13 9.51 -4.81 -17.33
C GLN A 13 10.09 -6.23 -17.42
N SER A 14 9.23 -7.20 -17.77
CA SER A 14 9.65 -8.53 -18.15
C SER A 14 10.47 -8.44 -19.43
N THR A 15 11.74 -8.10 -19.32
CA THR A 15 12.69 -8.17 -20.42
C THR A 15 13.79 -9.15 -20.02
N ASN A 16 13.86 -10.25 -20.77
CA ASN A 16 15.04 -11.09 -20.85
C ASN A 16 16.16 -10.22 -21.40
N SER A 17 16.87 -9.49 -20.55
CA SER A 17 18.07 -8.78 -20.96
C SER A 17 19.10 -8.77 -19.85
N SER A 18 20.16 -9.48 -20.15
CA SER A 18 21.36 -9.71 -19.36
C SER A 18 22.14 -8.43 -19.07
N ASN A 19 22.64 -8.36 -17.83
CA ASN A 19 23.92 -7.77 -17.43
C ASN A 19 24.04 -6.22 -17.39
N SER A 20 23.88 -5.64 -16.20
CA SER A 20 24.78 -4.56 -15.75
C SER A 20 24.94 -4.59 -14.22
N ASN A 21 26.21 -4.74 -13.81
CA ASN A 21 26.64 -4.90 -12.43
C ASN A 21 26.69 -3.54 -11.70
N ASN A 22 25.55 -3.04 -11.25
CA ASN A 22 25.50 -1.96 -10.27
C ASN A 22 24.95 -2.52 -8.94
N ASN A 23 25.87 -3.04 -8.13
CA ASN A 23 25.60 -3.68 -6.84
C ASN A 23 25.15 -2.67 -5.77
N ILE A 24 23.97 -2.08 -5.94
CA ILE A 24 23.25 -1.47 -4.83
C ILE A 24 22.57 -2.64 -4.10
N HIS A 25 23.04 -2.95 -2.90
CA HIS A 25 22.48 -4.00 -2.05
C HIS A 25 21.11 -3.56 -1.50
N VAL A 26 20.07 -3.64 -2.32
CA VAL A 26 18.69 -3.39 -1.92
C VAL A 26 18.06 -4.71 -1.50
N SER A 27 17.83 -4.90 -0.20
CA SER A 27 17.01 -6.00 0.31
C SER A 27 15.56 -5.80 -0.12
N LYS A 28 15.05 -6.68 -0.99
CA LYS A 28 13.69 -6.60 -1.55
C LYS A 28 12.71 -7.32 -0.64
N HIS A 29 12.11 -6.62 0.32
CA HIS A 29 11.03 -7.14 1.17
C HIS A 29 9.65 -6.95 0.53
N TYR A 30 9.50 -7.33 -0.74
CA TYR A 30 8.23 -7.21 -1.46
C TYR A 30 8.08 -8.36 -2.47
N ALA A 31 6.84 -8.81 -2.67
CA ALA A 31 6.48 -9.74 -3.73
C ALA A 31 6.09 -8.98 -5.00
N TYR A 32 6.35 -9.58 -6.17
CA TYR A 32 5.86 -9.06 -7.45
C TYR A 32 4.50 -9.69 -7.75
N PHE A 33 3.50 -8.85 -8.00
CA PHE A 33 2.20 -9.28 -8.51
C PHE A 33 2.21 -9.13 -10.03
N SER A 34 1.75 -10.16 -10.75
CA SER A 34 1.61 -10.11 -12.20
C SER A 34 0.48 -9.17 -12.63
N GLY A 35 0.62 -8.51 -13.78
CA GLY A 35 -0.38 -7.61 -14.35
C GLY A 35 -0.21 -6.16 -13.91
N GLU A 36 -1.31 -5.40 -13.96
CA GLU A 36 -1.37 -4.00 -13.51
C GLU A 36 -2.30 -3.92 -12.30
N PRO A 37 -1.77 -3.93 -11.06
CA PRO A 37 -2.62 -3.85 -9.88
C PRO A 37 -3.38 -2.52 -9.90
N ARG A 38 -4.70 -2.61 -10.05
CA ARG A 38 -5.63 -1.48 -10.00
C ARG A 38 -6.77 -1.85 -9.07
N TRP A 39 -7.21 -0.89 -8.29
CA TRP A 39 -8.40 -1.03 -7.45
C TRP A 39 -9.64 -1.02 -8.35
N GLY A 40 -10.34 -2.15 -8.45
CA GLY A 40 -11.59 -2.28 -9.22
C GLY A 40 -11.51 -1.83 -10.70
N ARG A 41 -12.65 -1.89 -11.39
CA ARG A 41 -12.83 -1.22 -12.70
C ARG A 41 -14.04 -0.27 -12.69
N SER A 42 -14.71 -0.13 -11.55
CA SER A 42 -15.87 0.75 -11.40
C SER A 42 -15.44 2.20 -11.29
N ALA A 43 -16.22 3.10 -11.88
CA ALA A 43 -15.94 4.53 -11.90
C ALA A 43 -16.01 5.17 -10.51
N HIS A 44 -16.68 4.56 -9.54
CA HIS A 44 -16.69 5.00 -8.15
C HIS A 44 -16.53 3.77 -7.25
N MET A 45 -15.61 3.82 -6.29
CA MET A 45 -15.42 2.73 -5.33
C MET A 45 -15.05 3.26 -3.95
N THR A 46 -15.41 2.48 -2.93
CA THR A 46 -15.03 2.74 -1.54
C THR A 46 -14.02 1.70 -1.11
N LEU A 47 -12.80 2.13 -0.85
CA LEU A 47 -11.71 1.29 -0.35
C LEU A 47 -11.72 1.28 1.17
N THR A 48 -11.60 0.11 1.76
CA THR A 48 -11.50 -0.06 3.21
C THR A 48 -10.06 -0.27 3.63
N TYR A 49 -9.68 0.33 4.76
CA TYR A 49 -8.37 0.14 5.37
C TYR A 49 -8.51 -0.18 6.86
N ALA A 50 -7.50 -0.81 7.46
CA ALA A 50 -7.52 -1.19 8.86
C ALA A 50 -6.11 -1.11 9.47
N PHE A 51 -6.05 -0.80 10.76
CA PHE A 51 -4.79 -0.81 11.51
C PHE A 51 -4.58 -2.19 12.16
N SER A 52 -3.37 -2.73 11.98
CA SER A 52 -2.95 -3.95 12.65
C SER A 52 -2.33 -3.59 14.00
N GLY A 53 -2.91 -4.07 15.10
CA GLY A 53 -2.38 -3.82 16.45
C GLY A 53 -0.92 -4.27 16.65
N ASN A 54 -0.45 -5.24 15.87
CA ASN A 54 0.91 -5.79 16.00
C ASN A 54 2.01 -5.01 15.27
N HIS A 55 1.65 -4.05 14.41
CA HIS A 55 2.60 -3.35 13.53
C HIS A 55 2.47 -1.83 13.68
N MET A 56 2.30 -1.38 14.92
CA MET A 56 2.23 0.04 15.27
C MET A 56 3.58 0.52 15.80
N ILE A 57 3.81 1.81 15.63
CA ILE A 57 4.92 2.54 16.24
C ILE A 57 4.57 2.90 17.68
N ASP A 58 5.58 3.01 18.55
CA ASP A 58 5.43 3.26 19.99
C ASP A 58 5.55 4.74 20.38
N TYR A 59 6.03 5.59 19.47
CA TYR A 59 6.27 7.01 19.72
C TYR A 59 5.10 7.93 19.33
N LEU A 60 4.07 7.41 18.65
CA LEU A 60 2.81 8.12 18.39
C LEU A 60 1.65 7.36 19.04
N SER A 61 0.66 8.09 19.51
CA SER A 61 -0.61 7.50 19.93
C SER A 61 -1.38 6.93 18.73
N SER A 62 -2.29 6.00 19.00
CA SER A 62 -3.13 5.42 17.95
C SER A 62 -3.99 6.48 17.25
N ASP A 63 -4.46 7.49 17.96
CA ASP A 63 -5.27 8.57 17.40
C ASP A 63 -4.46 9.46 16.46
N GLU A 64 -3.21 9.81 16.82
CA GLU A 64 -2.31 10.57 15.93
C GLU A 64 -2.02 9.82 14.62
N VAL A 65 -1.84 8.50 14.71
CA VAL A 65 -1.66 7.67 13.51
C VAL A 65 -2.94 7.66 12.66
N ARG A 66 -4.12 7.48 13.28
CA ARG A 66 -5.41 7.49 12.57
C ARG A 66 -5.66 8.82 11.87
N ASP A 67 -5.41 9.94 12.55
CA ASP A 67 -5.55 11.28 11.99
C ASP A 67 -4.61 11.49 10.79
N ALA A 68 -3.34 11.09 10.91
CA ALA A 68 -2.37 11.20 9.83
C ALA A 68 -2.82 10.43 8.58
N PHE A 69 -3.32 9.21 8.75
CA PHE A 69 -3.83 8.40 7.65
C PHE A 69 -5.12 8.99 7.04
N GLN A 70 -6.06 9.46 7.87
CA GLN A 70 -7.28 10.11 7.39
C GLN A 70 -6.96 11.36 6.55
N TRP A 71 -5.99 12.17 7.00
CA TRP A 71 -5.53 13.34 6.26
C TRP A 71 -4.81 12.98 4.96
N SER A 72 -4.06 11.88 4.94
CA SER A 72 -3.41 11.41 3.72
C SER A 72 -4.42 10.88 2.71
N PHE A 73 -5.44 10.14 3.16
CA PHE A 73 -6.45 9.53 2.32
C PHE A 73 -7.48 10.52 1.81
N SER A 74 -7.75 11.62 2.51
CA SER A 74 -8.65 12.67 2.02
C SER A 74 -8.14 13.39 0.77
N ARG A 75 -6.84 13.29 0.45
CA ARG A 75 -6.24 13.93 -0.73
C ARG A 75 -6.52 13.20 -2.03
N TRP A 76 -6.65 11.87 -1.98
CA TRP A 76 -6.82 11.04 -3.19
C TRP A 76 -8.20 11.18 -3.85
N PRO A 77 -9.34 11.25 -3.13
CA PRO A 77 -10.66 11.48 -3.70
C PRO A 77 -10.77 12.75 -4.55
N ALA A 78 -9.88 13.73 -4.34
CA ALA A 78 -9.84 14.95 -5.13
C ALA A 78 -9.35 14.74 -6.58
N VAL A 79 -8.63 13.64 -6.86
CA VAL A 79 -7.98 13.39 -8.16
C VAL A 79 -8.33 12.04 -8.78
N ILE A 80 -8.89 11.11 -8.00
CA ILE A 80 -9.40 9.82 -8.46
C ILE A 80 -10.75 9.55 -7.80
N PRO A 81 -11.69 8.90 -8.49
CA PRO A 81 -13.05 8.72 -7.98
C PRO A 81 -13.14 7.55 -7.00
N VAL A 82 -12.45 7.71 -5.87
CA VAL A 82 -12.38 6.73 -4.79
C VAL A 82 -12.76 7.39 -3.48
N ASN A 83 -13.34 6.62 -2.57
CA ASN A 83 -13.53 6.98 -1.18
C ASN A 83 -12.75 6.02 -0.28
N PHE A 84 -12.43 6.46 0.93
CA PHE A 84 -11.75 5.64 1.92
C PHE A 84 -12.60 5.54 3.18
N THR A 85 -12.64 4.36 3.78
CA THR A 85 -13.35 4.12 5.03
C THR A 85 -12.51 3.23 5.93
N GLU A 86 -12.30 3.66 7.17
CA GLU A 86 -11.65 2.81 8.17
C GLU A 86 -12.58 1.65 8.51
N SER A 87 -12.01 0.45 8.60
CA SER A 87 -12.69 -0.78 8.95
C SER A 87 -12.01 -1.41 10.15
N ASP A 88 -12.79 -2.06 11.00
CA ASP A 88 -12.22 -2.87 12.07
C ASP A 88 -11.45 -4.04 11.43
N CYS A 89 -10.20 -4.25 11.84
CA CYS A 89 -9.40 -5.41 11.38
C CYS A 89 -10.14 -6.74 11.64
N ASN A 90 -11.05 -6.76 12.62
CA ASN A 90 -11.91 -7.89 12.96
C ASN A 90 -13.03 -8.13 11.92
N ALA A 91 -13.43 -7.13 11.15
CA ALA A 91 -14.50 -7.22 10.16
C ALA A 91 -14.09 -7.95 8.88
N LEU A 92 -12.79 -8.04 8.58
CA LEU A 92 -12.27 -8.79 7.41
C LEU A 92 -12.24 -10.31 7.63
N ARG A 93 -12.49 -10.80 8.85
CA ARG A 93 -12.56 -12.24 9.14
C ARG A 93 -13.82 -12.94 8.62
N PHE A 94 -14.83 -12.21 8.15
CA PHE A 94 -16.06 -12.80 7.61
C PHE A 94 -16.11 -12.91 6.08
N GLN A 95 -15.03 -12.56 5.36
CA GLN A 95 -15.00 -12.66 3.88
C GLN A 95 -14.03 -13.71 3.32
N THR A 96 -13.29 -14.46 4.15
CA THR A 96 -12.39 -15.53 3.69
C THR A 96 -13.06 -16.92 3.72
N SER A 97 -14.26 -17.00 3.15
CA SER A 97 -14.82 -18.26 2.67
C SER A 97 -15.43 -17.94 1.32
N TYR A 98 -14.95 -18.61 0.27
CA TYR A 98 -15.04 -18.25 -1.15
C TYR A 98 -13.92 -17.30 -1.63
N ILE A 99 -12.75 -17.86 -1.89
CA ILE A 99 -12.21 -18.18 -3.23
C ILE A 99 -11.19 -19.31 -3.06
#